data_AF-A0A1Q8FRL5-F1
#
_entry.id   AF-A0A1Q8FRL5-F1
#
_cell.length_a   1.000
_cell.length_b   1.000
_cell.length_c   1.000
_cell.angle_alpha   90.00
_cell.angle_beta   90.00
_cell.angle_gamma   90.00
#
_symmetry.space_group_name_H-M   'P 1'
#
loop_
_entity.id
_entity.type
_entity.pdbx_description
1 polymer ?
#
loop_
_entity_poly.entity_id
_entity_poly.type
_entity_poly.pdbx_seq_one_letter_code
_entity_poly.pdbx_strand_id
1 'polypeptide(L)'
;MSNPFLYAAAVALIAAAAFFLSWLAARRSLMEDARIEYAERRETKAGTIKGVDAATFERIYVSAHEPRGALYIAAALLLAIAITPPAAIGLIALWPYIVMTLDGGPWYDVGYYPWMFYMFFGLCGCWAFAGAVVARIHHARTPENFNPALARARGEPLDDVVIPRKRPKWAVKALSGANSDAAGSADN
;
A
#
# COMPACT_ATOMS: atom_id res chain seq x y z
N MET A 1 -20.09 -30.74 -11.71
CA MET A 1 -20.32 -29.89 -10.53
C MET A 1 -19.34 -28.74 -10.58
N SER A 2 -19.83 -27.51 -10.51
CA SER A 2 -18.99 -26.31 -10.62
C SER A 2 -18.21 -26.08 -9.33
N ASN A 3 -16.89 -26.03 -9.38
CA ASN A 3 -16.05 -25.85 -8.19
C ASN A 3 -16.01 -24.35 -7.79
N PRO A 4 -16.56 -23.95 -6.63
CA PRO A 4 -16.63 -22.55 -6.23
C PRO A 4 -15.25 -21.88 -6.09
N PHE A 5 -14.20 -22.65 -5.75
CA PHE A 5 -12.84 -22.12 -5.69
C PHE A 5 -12.31 -21.72 -7.06
N LEU A 6 -12.70 -22.41 -8.13
CA LEU A 6 -12.31 -22.04 -9.49
C LEU A 6 -12.97 -20.73 -9.91
N TYR A 7 -14.24 -20.50 -9.54
CA TYR A 7 -14.90 -19.21 -9.81
C TYR A 7 -14.28 -18.08 -9.01
N ALA A 8 -14.01 -18.28 -7.72
CA ALA A 8 -13.33 -17.29 -6.89
C ALA A 8 -11.95 -16.94 -7.46
N ALA A 9 -11.17 -17.96 -7.85
CA ALA A 9 -9.87 -17.76 -8.49
C ALA A 9 -9.99 -17.01 -9.82
N ALA A 10 -10.95 -17.38 -10.68
CA ALA A 10 -11.18 -16.69 -11.96
C ALA A 10 -11.54 -15.21 -11.76
N VAL A 11 -12.46 -14.90 -10.84
CA VAL A 11 -12.84 -13.52 -10.51
C VAL A 11 -11.64 -12.74 -9.96
N ALA A 12 -10.86 -13.34 -9.06
CA ALA A 12 -9.67 -12.71 -8.51
C ALA A 12 -8.58 -12.47 -9.57
N LEU A 13 -8.41 -13.39 -10.53
CA LEU A 13 -7.51 -13.21 -11.68
C LEU A 13 -7.95 -12.07 -12.59
N ILE A 14 -9.24 -11.99 -12.92
CA ILE A 14 -9.79 -10.90 -13.73
C ILE A 14 -9.59 -9.56 -13.02
N ALA A 15 -9.89 -9.49 -11.72
CA ALA A 15 -9.68 -8.28 -10.93
C ALA A 15 -8.20 -7.90 -10.86
N ALA A 16 -7.30 -8.85 -10.62
CA ALA A 16 -5.86 -8.62 -10.61
C ALA A 16 -5.36 -8.10 -11.96
N ALA A 17 -5.83 -8.68 -13.06
CA ALA A 17 -5.52 -8.21 -14.41
C ALA A 17 -6.02 -6.77 -14.63
N ALA A 18 -7.24 -6.43 -14.21
CA ALA A 18 -7.78 -5.08 -14.33
C ALA A 18 -6.95 -4.04 -13.56
N PHE A 19 -6.57 -4.34 -12.31
CA PHE A 19 -5.69 -3.47 -11.53
C PHE A 19 -4.28 -3.35 -12.11
N PHE A 20 -3.73 -4.43 -12.64
CA PHE A 20 -2.42 -4.39 -13.29
C PHE A 20 -2.45 -3.57 -14.58
N LEU A 21 -3.48 -3.74 -15.40
CA LEU A 21 -3.66 -2.98 -16.64
C LEU A 21 -3.91 -1.50 -16.37
N SER A 22 -4.68 -1.16 -15.33
CA SER A 22 -4.90 0.25 -14.94
C SER A 22 -3.62 0.89 -14.44
N TRP A 23 -2.81 0.18 -13.64
CA TRP A 23 -1.47 0.64 -13.25
C TRP A 23 -0.56 0.84 -14.47
N LEU A 24 -0.55 -0.11 -15.41
CA LEU A 24 0.28 -0.04 -16.61
C LEU A 24 -0.12 1.14 -17.51
N ALA A 25 -1.42 1.38 -17.68
CA ALA A 25 -1.94 2.51 -18.44
C ALA A 25 -1.57 3.85 -17.80
N ALA A 26 -1.79 3.99 -16.48
CA ALA A 26 -1.42 5.20 -15.74
C ALA A 26 0.09 5.44 -15.75
N ARG A 27 0.91 4.38 -15.65
CA ARG A 27 2.36 4.51 -15.74
C ARG A 27 2.81 5.02 -17.10
N ARG A 28 2.17 4.56 -18.19
CA ARG A 28 2.48 5.05 -19.55
C ARG A 28 2.12 6.52 -19.71
N SER A 29 0.93 6.94 -19.27
CA SER A 29 0.55 8.36 -19.34
C SER A 29 1.48 9.25 -18.52
N LEU A 30 1.86 8.81 -17.31
CA LEU A 30 2.80 9.55 -16.46
C LEU A 30 4.20 9.73 -17.09
N MET A 31 4.64 8.80 -17.94
CA MET A 31 5.89 8.97 -18.68
C MET A 31 5.79 10.06 -19.74
N GLU A 32 4.64 10.17 -20.41
CA GLU A 32 4.36 11.23 -21.37
C GLU A 32 4.27 12.59 -20.68
N ASP A 33 3.52 12.65 -19.58
CA ASP A 33 3.39 13.86 -18.75
C ASP A 33 4.76 14.34 -18.24
N ALA A 34 5.61 13.42 -17.77
CA ALA A 34 6.96 13.75 -17.31
C ALA A 34 7.83 14.39 -18.39
N ARG A 35 7.71 13.92 -19.64
CA ARG A 35 8.45 14.47 -20.79
C ARG A 35 7.99 15.88 -21.13
N ILE A 36 6.67 16.08 -21.16
CA ILE A 36 6.06 17.37 -21.43
C ILE A 36 6.48 18.38 -20.34
N GLU A 37 6.40 17.98 -19.07
CA GLU A 37 6.77 18.85 -17.96
C GLU A 37 8.28 19.16 -17.93
N TYR A 38 9.14 18.19 -18.28
CA TYR A 38 10.58 18.45 -18.41
C TYR A 38 10.88 19.45 -19.53
N ALA A 39 10.22 19.32 -20.68
CA ALA A 39 10.37 20.27 -21.79
C ALA A 39 9.90 21.67 -21.39
N GLU A 40 8.74 21.80 -20.75
CA GLU A 40 8.23 23.09 -20.26
C GLU A 40 9.16 23.72 -19.22
N ARG A 41 9.67 22.93 -18.26
CA ARG A 41 10.60 23.41 -17.23
C ARG A 41 11.93 23.85 -17.83
N ARG A 42 12.38 23.24 -18.93
CA ARG A 42 13.58 23.67 -19.64
C ARG A 42 13.43 25.07 -20.24
N GLU A 43 12.23 25.41 -20.72
CA GLU A 43 11.93 26.70 -21.34
C GLU A 43 11.61 27.79 -20.31
N THR A 44 10.77 27.47 -19.32
CA THR A 44 10.19 28.47 -18.41
C THR A 44 10.90 28.56 -17.06
N LYS A 45 11.49 27.46 -16.57
CA LYS A 45 11.98 27.30 -15.19
C LYS A 45 13.26 26.48 -15.11
N ALA A 46 14.24 26.81 -15.96
CA ALA A 46 15.46 26.01 -16.11
C ALA A 46 16.22 25.77 -14.79
N GLY A 47 16.12 26.69 -13.82
CA GLY A 47 16.70 26.53 -12.48
C GLY A 47 16.13 25.34 -11.70
N THR A 48 14.88 24.93 -11.95
CA THR A 48 14.21 23.82 -11.23
C THR A 48 14.74 22.44 -11.61
N ILE A 49 15.39 22.30 -12.77
CA ILE A 49 15.92 21.05 -13.31
C ILE A 49 17.44 21.09 -13.53
N LYS A 50 18.12 22.13 -13.02
CA LYS A 50 19.55 22.32 -13.21
C LYS A 50 20.34 21.10 -12.72
N GLY A 51 21.15 20.51 -13.60
CA GLY A 51 21.98 19.35 -13.27
C GLY A 51 21.25 18.00 -13.31
N VAL A 52 19.96 17.97 -13.66
CA VAL A 52 19.16 16.75 -13.78
C VAL A 52 18.91 16.46 -15.25
N ASP A 53 19.25 15.26 -15.70
CA ASP A 53 18.94 14.80 -17.05
C ASP A 53 17.47 14.35 -17.18
N ALA A 54 16.97 14.33 -18.41
CA ALA A 54 15.57 13.97 -18.70
C ALA A 54 15.20 12.59 -18.12
N ALA A 55 16.08 11.60 -18.23
CA ALA A 55 15.79 10.25 -17.75
C ALA A 55 15.70 10.18 -16.21
N THR A 56 16.54 10.93 -15.48
CA THR A 56 16.42 11.04 -14.02
C THR A 56 15.14 11.78 -13.62
N PHE A 57 14.78 12.86 -14.32
CA PHE A 57 13.53 13.58 -14.06
C PHE A 57 12.31 12.68 -14.27
N GLU A 58 12.23 11.98 -15.41
CA GLU A 58 11.15 11.03 -15.72
C GLU A 58 11.03 9.95 -14.63
N ARG A 59 12.16 9.36 -14.21
CA ARG A 59 12.17 8.33 -13.17
C ARG A 59 11.63 8.86 -11.85
N ILE A 60 12.07 10.04 -11.41
CA ILE A 60 11.63 10.67 -10.16
C ILE A 60 10.13 11.00 -10.25
N TYR A 61 9.70 11.61 -11.35
CA TYR A 61 8.31 12.00 -11.59
C TYR A 61 7.36 10.81 -11.53
N VAL A 62 7.66 9.75 -12.29
CA VAL A 62 6.84 8.53 -12.32
C VAL A 62 6.84 7.86 -10.95
N SER A 63 7.99 7.76 -10.27
CA SER A 63 8.07 7.12 -8.96
C SER A 63 7.24 7.82 -7.87
N ALA A 64 7.06 9.15 -7.99
CA ALA A 64 6.31 9.94 -7.04
C ALA A 64 4.79 9.91 -7.29
N HIS A 65 4.36 9.73 -8.54
CA HIS A 65 2.95 9.85 -8.93
C HIS A 65 2.30 8.53 -9.37
N GLU A 66 3.05 7.43 -9.52
CA GLU A 66 2.48 6.15 -9.94
C GLU A 66 1.40 5.64 -8.97
N PRO A 67 0.25 5.11 -9.46
CA PRO A 67 -0.82 4.58 -8.61
C PRO A 67 -0.43 3.21 -8.06
N ARG A 68 0.52 3.18 -7.13
CA ARG A 68 1.10 1.97 -6.55
C ARG A 68 0.05 1.02 -5.98
N GLY A 69 -0.99 1.58 -5.37
CA GLY A 69 -2.07 0.80 -4.76
C GLY A 69 -2.63 -0.25 -5.71
N ALA A 70 -2.82 0.08 -6.99
CA ALA A 70 -3.32 -0.87 -7.98
C ALA A 70 -2.38 -2.08 -8.17
N LEU A 71 -1.07 -1.85 -8.27
CA LEU A 71 -0.08 -2.93 -8.38
C LEU A 71 -0.07 -3.83 -7.13
N TYR A 72 -0.14 -3.24 -5.93
CA TYR A 72 -0.14 -4.00 -4.68
C TYR A 72 -1.46 -4.74 -4.45
N ILE A 73 -2.60 -4.20 -4.86
CA ILE A 73 -3.89 -4.92 -4.83
C ILE A 73 -3.83 -6.13 -5.76
N ALA A 74 -3.34 -5.96 -7.00
CA ALA A 74 -3.15 -7.08 -7.93
C ALA A 74 -2.23 -8.16 -7.32
N ALA A 75 -1.11 -7.75 -6.71
CA ALA A 75 -0.18 -8.66 -6.04
C ALA A 75 -0.83 -9.40 -4.87
N ALA A 76 -1.64 -8.71 -4.05
CA ALA A 76 -2.37 -9.33 -2.94
C ALA A 76 -3.37 -10.38 -3.41
N LEU A 77 -4.11 -10.10 -4.49
CA LEU A 77 -5.04 -11.06 -5.09
C LEU A 77 -4.33 -12.31 -5.63
N LEU A 78 -3.21 -12.12 -6.35
CA LEU A 78 -2.41 -13.24 -6.85
C LEU A 78 -1.82 -14.06 -5.70
N LEU A 79 -1.34 -13.40 -4.65
CA LEU A 79 -0.82 -14.09 -3.46
C LEU A 79 -1.92 -14.88 -2.74
N ALA A 80 -3.13 -14.32 -2.62
CA ALA A 80 -4.26 -15.01 -2.01
C ALA A 80 -4.65 -16.29 -2.79
N ILE A 81 -4.61 -16.25 -4.12
CA ILE A 81 -4.82 -17.44 -4.96
C ILE A 81 -3.70 -18.45 -4.71
N ALA A 82 -2.44 -18.02 -4.80
CA ALA A 82 -1.27 -18.89 -4.66
C ALA A 82 -1.16 -19.55 -3.28
N ILE A 83 -1.57 -18.84 -2.22
CA ILE A 83 -1.50 -19.36 -0.85
C ILE A 83 -2.68 -20.28 -0.52
N THR A 84 -3.76 -20.29 -1.30
CA THR A 84 -4.96 -21.08 -0.99
C THR A 84 -4.68 -22.59 -0.90
N PRO A 85 -4.00 -23.26 -1.86
CA PRO A 85 -3.68 -24.67 -1.73
C PRO A 85 -2.81 -25.01 -0.50
N PRO A 86 -1.65 -24.36 -0.26
CA PRO A 86 -0.84 -24.67 0.91
C PRO A 86 -1.53 -24.28 2.22
N ALA A 87 -2.35 -23.22 2.25
CA ALA A 87 -3.16 -22.88 3.41
C ALA A 87 -4.17 -23.99 3.74
N ALA A 88 -4.90 -24.49 2.74
CA ALA A 88 -5.86 -25.58 2.94
C ALA A 88 -5.18 -26.85 3.48
N ILE A 89 -4.04 -27.25 2.88
CA ILE A 89 -3.25 -28.39 3.34
C ILE A 89 -2.77 -28.17 4.78
N GLY A 90 -2.21 -26.99 5.07
CA GLY A 90 -1.71 -26.64 6.39
C GLY A 90 -2.80 -26.65 7.45
N LEU A 91 -3.98 -26.10 7.15
CA LEU A 91 -5.13 -26.09 8.07
C LEU A 91 -5.62 -27.52 8.34
N ILE A 92 -5.76 -28.35 7.31
CA ILE A 92 -6.14 -29.76 7.47
C ILE A 92 -5.12 -30.51 8.33
N ALA A 93 -3.83 -30.32 8.06
CA ALA A 93 -2.75 -30.97 8.81
C ALA A 93 -2.64 -30.48 10.25
N LEU A 94 -3.01 -29.23 10.53
CA LEU A 94 -2.95 -28.63 11.86
C LEU A 94 -4.13 -29.05 12.75
N TRP A 95 -5.29 -29.36 12.17
CA TRP A 95 -6.51 -29.67 12.93
C TRP A 95 -6.34 -30.78 13.97
N PRO A 96 -5.74 -31.96 13.67
CA PRO A 96 -5.55 -33.02 14.66
C PRO A 96 -4.78 -32.56 15.90
N TYR A 97 -3.79 -31.68 15.74
CA TYR A 97 -3.00 -31.15 16.85
C TYR A 97 -3.81 -30.20 17.73
N ILE A 98 -4.73 -29.42 17.15
CA ILE A 98 -5.62 -28.52 17.89
C ILE A 98 -6.59 -29.32 18.76
N VAL A 99 -7.17 -30.38 18.20
CA VAL A 99 -8.19 -31.17 18.90
C VAL A 99 -7.62 -32.24 19.82
N MET A 100 -6.32 -32.56 19.72
CA MET A 100 -5.66 -33.57 20.57
C MET A 100 -5.81 -33.28 22.07
N THR A 101 -5.92 -32.00 22.45
CA THR A 101 -6.09 -31.59 23.84
C THR A 101 -7.53 -31.25 24.21
N LEU A 102 -8.46 -31.37 23.27
CA LEU A 102 -9.87 -31.10 23.48
C LEU A 102 -10.59 -32.45 23.66
N ASP A 103 -11.16 -32.70 24.84
CA ASP A 103 -12.02 -33.88 25.12
C ASP A 103 -13.39 -33.72 24.41
N GLY A 104 -13.35 -33.57 23.09
CA GLY A 104 -14.44 -33.05 22.29
C GLY A 104 -15.47 -34.09 21.82
N GLY A 105 -15.14 -35.38 21.95
CA GLY A 105 -15.94 -36.45 21.35
C GLY A 105 -16.06 -36.33 19.81
N PRO A 106 -17.00 -37.05 19.18
CA PRO A 106 -17.13 -37.12 17.71
C PRO A 106 -17.47 -35.79 17.03
N TRP A 107 -17.89 -34.77 17.78
CA TRP A 107 -18.32 -33.47 17.24
C TRP A 107 -17.18 -32.65 16.62
N TYR A 108 -15.93 -33.04 16.85
CA TYR A 108 -14.73 -32.40 16.30
C TYR A 108 -14.18 -33.12 15.06
N ASP A 109 -14.85 -34.19 14.62
CA ASP A 109 -14.48 -34.90 13.41
C ASP A 109 -14.61 -34.00 12.17
N VAL A 110 -13.87 -34.37 11.12
CA VAL A 110 -13.87 -33.65 9.84
C VAL A 110 -15.30 -33.63 9.27
N GLY A 111 -15.76 -32.43 8.89
CA GLY A 111 -17.09 -32.22 8.33
C GLY A 111 -18.15 -31.75 9.34
N TYR A 112 -17.87 -31.80 10.65
CA TYR A 112 -18.74 -31.18 11.65
C TYR A 112 -18.50 -29.66 11.78
N TYR A 113 -19.43 -28.97 12.42
CA TYR A 113 -19.42 -27.50 12.54
C TYR A 113 -18.10 -26.92 13.06
N PRO A 114 -17.48 -27.42 14.14
CA PRO A 114 -16.22 -26.87 14.63
C PRO A 114 -15.11 -26.90 13.57
N TRP A 115 -14.99 -28.02 12.85
CA TRP A 115 -14.03 -28.14 11.75
C TRP A 115 -14.35 -27.19 10.59
N MET A 116 -15.63 -27.06 10.20
CA MET A 116 -16.04 -26.13 9.14
C MET A 116 -15.74 -24.67 9.49
N PHE A 117 -16.02 -24.25 10.73
CA PHE A 117 -15.70 -22.90 11.21
C PHE A 117 -14.20 -22.66 11.24
N TYR A 118 -13.44 -23.63 11.74
CA TYR A 118 -11.98 -23.58 11.74
C TYR A 118 -11.41 -23.43 10.32
N MET A 119 -11.87 -24.25 9.37
CA MET A 119 -11.41 -24.17 7.97
C MET A 119 -11.78 -22.83 7.34
N PHE A 120 -13.01 -22.34 7.56
CA PHE A 120 -13.46 -21.07 7.01
C PHE A 120 -12.65 -19.89 7.56
N PHE A 121 -12.60 -19.72 8.88
CA PHE A 121 -11.88 -18.61 9.50
C PHE A 121 -10.38 -18.74 9.39
N GLY A 122 -9.84 -19.96 9.41
CA GLY A 122 -8.43 -20.23 9.15
C GLY A 122 -8.02 -19.77 7.75
N LEU A 123 -8.83 -20.10 6.73
CA LEU A 123 -8.56 -19.68 5.37
C LEU A 123 -8.69 -18.15 5.20
N CYS A 124 -9.74 -17.54 5.77
CA CYS A 124 -9.87 -16.08 5.83
C CYS A 124 -8.66 -15.44 6.52
N GLY A 125 -8.17 -16.04 7.61
CA GLY A 125 -6.97 -15.60 8.32
C GLY A 125 -5.72 -15.66 7.45
N CYS A 126 -5.53 -16.73 6.67
CA CYS A 126 -4.42 -16.83 5.70
C CYS A 126 -4.48 -15.74 4.63
N TRP A 127 -5.67 -15.43 4.10
CA TRP A 127 -5.85 -14.34 3.13
C TRP A 127 -5.60 -12.97 3.75
N ALA A 128 -6.11 -12.73 4.97
CA ALA A 128 -5.86 -11.50 5.71
C ALA A 128 -4.37 -11.31 5.99
N PHE A 129 -3.67 -12.38 6.35
CA PHE A 129 -2.22 -12.37 6.55
C PHE A 129 -1.47 -12.04 5.25
N ALA A 130 -1.83 -12.67 4.13
CA ALA A 130 -1.26 -12.34 2.82
C ALA A 130 -1.46 -10.86 2.47
N GLY A 131 -2.68 -10.34 2.67
CA GLY A 131 -2.99 -8.92 2.50
C GLY A 131 -2.15 -8.02 3.40
N ALA A 132 -1.99 -8.38 4.68
CA ALA A 132 -1.18 -7.63 5.64
C ALA A 132 0.30 -7.60 5.25
N VAL A 133 0.86 -8.71 4.76
CA VAL A 133 2.24 -8.77 4.26
C VAL A 133 2.41 -7.82 3.07
N VAL A 134 1.51 -7.85 2.10
CA VAL A 134 1.58 -6.98 0.92
C VAL A 134 1.38 -5.51 1.30
N ALA A 135 0.46 -5.20 2.21
CA ALA A 135 0.26 -3.85 2.75
C ALA A 135 1.51 -3.34 3.49
N ARG A 136 2.16 -4.20 4.29
CA ARG A 136 3.42 -3.86 4.95
C ARG A 136 4.50 -3.53 3.94
N ILE A 137 4.64 -4.31 2.86
CA ILE A 137 5.62 -4.03 1.80
C ILE A 137 5.28 -2.71 1.09
N HIS A 138 4.01 -2.45 0.80
CA HIS A 138 3.55 -1.18 0.20
C HIS A 138 3.97 0.03 1.04
N HIS A 139 3.72 -0.02 2.35
CA HIS A 139 4.10 1.07 3.25
C HIS A 139 5.62 1.16 3.47
N ALA A 140 6.33 0.03 3.57
CA ALA A 140 7.78 0.02 3.73
C ALA A 140 8.52 0.55 2.49
N ARG A 141 7.94 0.42 1.30
CA ARG A 141 8.52 0.86 0.03
C ARG A 141 8.00 2.21 -0.45
N THR A 142 7.29 2.99 0.39
CA THR A 142 6.74 4.29 -0.01
C THR A 142 7.84 5.18 -0.60
N PRO A 143 7.66 5.71 -1.83
CA PRO A 143 8.71 6.44 -2.50
C PRO A 143 8.83 7.81 -1.83
N GLU A 144 9.98 8.45 -2.02
CA GLU A 144 10.12 9.83 -1.62
C GLU A 144 9.21 10.74 -2.45
N ASN A 145 8.74 11.82 -1.84
CA ASN A 145 8.00 12.86 -2.55
C ASN A 145 8.83 13.49 -3.67
N PHE A 146 8.17 13.97 -4.72
CA PHE A 146 8.81 14.52 -5.91
C PHE A 146 9.82 15.64 -5.60
N ASN A 147 9.45 16.64 -4.78
CA ASN A 147 10.30 17.80 -4.52
C ASN A 147 11.62 17.45 -3.79
N PRO A 148 11.61 16.71 -2.66
CA PRO A 148 12.85 16.25 -2.03
C PRO A 148 13.71 15.37 -2.94
N ALA A 149 13.09 14.46 -3.71
CA ALA A 149 13.82 13.60 -4.64
C ALA A 149 14.49 14.40 -5.76
N LEU A 150 13.80 15.40 -6.31
CA LEU A 150 14.34 16.31 -7.31
C LEU A 150 15.46 17.18 -6.73
N ALA A 151 15.29 17.74 -5.52
CA ALA A 151 16.32 18.52 -4.84
C ALA A 151 17.60 17.71 -4.61
N ARG A 152 17.46 16.45 -4.15
CA ARG A 152 18.60 15.52 -4.02
C ARG A 152 19.27 15.26 -5.37
N ALA A 153 18.50 15.07 -6.44
CA ALA A 153 19.06 14.87 -7.77
C ALA A 153 19.83 16.10 -8.30
N ARG A 154 19.50 17.31 -7.83
CA ARG A 154 20.26 18.54 -8.11
C ARG A 154 21.51 18.71 -7.25
N GLY A 155 21.71 17.88 -6.22
CA GLY A 155 22.79 18.04 -5.26
C GLY A 155 22.55 19.14 -4.23
N GLU A 156 21.30 19.54 -4.00
CA GLU A 156 20.98 20.50 -2.95
C GLU A 156 20.95 19.84 -1.56
N PRO A 157 21.46 20.52 -0.52
CA PRO A 157 21.40 20.03 0.85
C PRO A 157 19.94 19.89 1.30
N LEU A 158 19.56 18.70 1.74
CA LEU A 158 18.19 18.36 2.15
C LEU A 158 17.73 19.10 3.41
N ASP A 159 18.65 19.71 4.17
CA ASP A 159 18.35 20.55 5.33
C ASP A 159 17.56 21.82 4.95
N ASP A 160 17.69 22.29 3.71
CA ASP A 160 16.96 23.47 3.19
C ASP A 160 15.58 23.13 2.60
N VAL A 161 15.30 21.84 2.32
CA VAL A 161 13.98 21.41 1.88
C VAL A 161 13.10 21.26 3.12
N VAL A 162 12.66 22.40 3.66
CA VAL A 162 11.61 22.45 4.68
C VAL A 162 10.38 21.81 4.07
N ILE A 163 10.20 20.50 4.27
CA ILE A 163 8.92 19.84 4.03
C ILE A 163 7.99 20.48 5.04
N PRO A 164 7.03 21.35 4.63
CA PRO A 164 6.14 21.96 5.58
C PRO A 164 5.28 20.82 6.14
N ARG A 165 5.65 20.31 7.31
CA ARG A 165 4.77 19.42 8.07
C ARG A 165 3.59 20.29 8.44
N LYS A 166 2.51 20.20 7.65
CA LYS A 166 1.27 20.90 7.96
C LYS A 166 0.88 20.46 9.37
N ARG A 167 1.05 21.35 10.34
CA ARG A 167 0.75 21.02 11.75
C ARG A 167 -0.69 20.54 11.79
N PRO A 168 -0.98 19.42 12.48
CA PRO A 168 -2.34 18.94 12.59
C PRO A 168 -3.22 20.03 13.22
N LYS A 169 -4.47 20.15 12.77
CA LYS A 169 -5.36 21.28 13.12
C LYS A 169 -5.52 21.48 14.64
N TRP A 170 -5.42 20.41 15.43
CA TRP A 170 -5.48 20.48 16.89
C TRP A 170 -4.25 21.17 17.51
N ALA A 171 -3.05 20.97 16.96
CA ALA A 171 -1.83 21.60 17.43
C ALA A 171 -1.80 23.10 17.10
N VAL A 172 -2.44 23.51 15.99
CA VAL A 172 -2.65 24.92 15.66
C VAL A 172 -3.62 25.57 16.65
N LYS A 173 -4.73 24.88 16.99
CA LYS A 173 -5.71 25.36 17.97
C LYS A 173 -5.12 25.53 19.38
N ALA A 174 -4.28 24.60 19.82
CA ALA A 174 -3.63 24.67 21.13
C ALA A 174 -2.70 25.89 21.24
N LEU A 175 -1.98 26.24 20.17
CA LEU A 175 -1.12 27.41 20.13
C LEU A 175 -1.91 28.73 20.11
N SER A 176 -3.03 28.77 19.37
CA SER A 176 -3.90 29.95 19.34
C SER A 176 -4.61 30.19 20.68
N GLY A 177 -4.96 29.12 21.41
CA GLY A 177 -5.52 29.22 22.76
C GLY A 177 -4.51 29.74 23.79
N ALA A 178 -3.26 29.28 23.72
CA ALA A 178 -2.20 29.75 24.61
C ALA A 178 -1.89 31.26 24.45
N ASN A 179 -1.98 31.80 23.23
CA ASN A 179 -1.79 33.24 22.99
C ASN A 179 -2.98 34.11 23.44
N SER A 180 -4.22 33.58 23.44
CA SER A 180 -5.37 34.30 23.99
C SER A 180 -5.35 34.38 25.52
N ASP A 181 -4.83 33.36 26.19
CA ASP A 181 -4.75 33.33 27.66
C ASP A 181 -3.62 34.22 28.19
N ALA A 182 -2.52 34.37 27.44
CA ALA A 182 -1.41 35.27 27.79
C ALA A 182 -1.75 36.76 27.59
N ALA A 183 -2.70 37.10 26.70
CA ALA A 183 -3.14 38.48 26.49
C ALA A 183 -4.14 38.97 27.55
N GLY A 184 -4.80 38.06 28.27
CA GLY A 184 -5.77 38.38 29.33
C GLY A 184 -5.18 38.51 30.73
N SER A 185 -3.90 38.17 30.94
CA SER A 185 -3.24 38.23 32.25
C SER A 185 -2.37 39.47 32.48
N ALA A 186 -2.26 40.37 31.51
CA ALA A 186 -1.46 41.59 31.59
C ALA A 186 -2.20 42.81 32.20
N ASP A 187 -3.46 42.64 32.60
CA ASP A 187 -4.35 43.71 33.10
C ASP A 187 -4.71 43.60 34.60
N ASN A 188 -3.89 42.93 35.42
CA ASN A 188 -4.01 42.94 36.89
C ASN A 188 -2.76 43.53 37.58
#